data_AF-A0A437HIQ5-F1
#
_entry.id   AF-A0A437HIQ5-F1
#
_cell.length_a   1.000
_cell.length_b   1.000
_cell.length_c   1.000
_cell.angle_alpha   90.00
_cell.angle_beta   90.00
_cell.angle_gamma   90.00
#
_symmetry.space_group_name_H-M   'P 1'
#
loop_
_entity.id
_entity.type
_entity.pdbx_description
1 polymer ?
#
loop_
_entity_poly.entity_id
_entity_poly.type
_entity_poly.pdbx_seq_one_letter_code
_entity_poly.pdbx_strand_id
1 'polypeptide(L)' 'VSISNEGADTYLFGPGIDDSVDLSRYSPELDSHGQYSLPASGKYELRVLQTRNDARKNKTKKYNVDIQIK' A
#
# COMPACT_ATOMS: atom_id res chain seq x y z
N VAL A 1 -2.21 6.32 7.71
CA VAL A 1 -0.98 6.08 6.89
C VAL A 1 -1.12 6.83 5.57
N SER A 2 -0.09 7.55 5.12
CA SER A 2 -0.04 8.21 3.79
C SER A 2 1.12 7.62 3.00
N ILE A 3 0.92 7.25 1.73
CA ILE A 3 1.94 6.61 0.87
C ILE A 3 2.00 7.33 -0.48
N SER A 4 3.16 7.89 -0.82
CA SER A 4 3.43 8.43 -2.16
C SER A 4 4.18 7.40 -3.01
N ASN A 5 3.45 6.69 -3.88
CA ASN A 5 4.05 5.67 -4.74
C ASN A 5 3.93 6.06 -6.23
N GLU A 6 5.05 6.39 -6.86
CA GLU A 6 5.14 6.56 -8.31
C GLU A 6 5.28 5.19 -9.00
N GLY A 7 4.21 4.40 -9.00
CA GLY A 7 4.01 3.30 -9.94
C GLY A 7 4.24 1.88 -9.44
N ALA A 8 4.53 1.66 -8.15
CA ALA A 8 4.43 0.34 -7.52
C ALA A 8 3.07 0.16 -6.82
N ASP A 9 2.59 -1.07 -6.80
CA ASP A 9 1.31 -1.41 -6.17
C ASP A 9 1.57 -1.61 -4.67
N THR A 10 0.74 -1.04 -3.79
CA THR A 10 0.99 -1.10 -2.35
C THR A 10 -0.21 -1.67 -1.62
N TYR A 11 0.00 -2.76 -0.88
CA TYR A 11 -1.07 -3.45 -0.16
C TYR A 11 -0.76 -3.56 1.33
N LEU A 12 -1.78 -3.35 2.15
CA LEU A 12 -1.73 -3.49 3.59
C LEU A 12 -2.46 -4.75 4.05
N PHE A 13 -1.81 -5.50 4.94
CA PHE A 13 -2.34 -6.68 5.59
C PHE A 13 -2.28 -6.48 7.11
N GLY A 14 -3.21 -7.07 7.85
CA GLY A 14 -3.14 -7.07 9.30
C GLY A 14 -4.48 -7.33 9.99
N PRO A 15 -4.52 -7.13 11.32
CA PRO A 15 -5.72 -7.34 12.11
C PRO A 15 -6.91 -6.54 11.59
N GLY A 16 -8.06 -7.20 11.46
CA GLY A 16 -9.30 -6.59 10.97
C GLY A 16 -9.35 -6.34 9.46
N ILE A 17 -8.39 -6.85 8.69
CA ILE A 17 -8.40 -6.84 7.22
C ILE A 17 -8.53 -8.29 6.75
N ASP A 18 -9.58 -8.61 5.98
CA ASP A 18 -9.88 -10.00 5.56
C ASP A 18 -8.89 -10.56 4.54
N ASP A 19 -8.52 -9.76 3.53
CA ASP A 19 -7.52 -10.13 2.52
C ASP A 19 -6.40 -9.09 2.45
N SER A 20 -6.67 -7.95 1.84
CA SER A 20 -5.74 -6.82 1.78
C SER A 20 -6.46 -5.51 1.52
N VAL A 21 -5.77 -4.40 1.79
CA VAL A 21 -6.24 -3.05 1.45
C VAL A 21 -5.25 -2.43 0.48
N ASP A 22 -5.73 -1.97 -0.67
CA ASP A 22 -4.93 -1.19 -1.61
C ASP A 22 -4.67 0.21 -1.02
N LEU A 23 -3.41 0.60 -0.91
CA LEU A 23 -2.99 1.93 -0.45
C LEU A 23 -2.38 2.79 -1.57
N SER A 24 -2.61 2.41 -2.83
CA SER A 24 -2.19 3.18 -3.99
C SER A 24 -2.94 4.51 -4.06
N ARG A 25 -2.35 5.52 -4.73
CA ARG A 25 -2.83 6.91 -4.80
C ARG A 25 -4.32 7.10 -5.14
N TYR A 26 -4.93 6.14 -5.83
CA TYR A 26 -6.33 6.19 -6.28
C TYR A 26 -7.20 5.08 -5.70
N SER A 27 -6.74 4.44 -4.63
CA SER A 27 -7.52 3.39 -3.97
C SER A 27 -8.81 3.99 -3.38
N PRO A 28 -9.97 3.33 -3.56
CA PRO A 28 -11.22 3.75 -2.94
C PRO A 28 -11.23 3.56 -1.42
N GLU A 29 -10.26 2.81 -0.88
CA GLU A 29 -10.11 2.55 0.56
C GLU A 29 -9.54 3.74 1.33
N LEU A 30 -8.96 4.71 0.62
CA LEU A 30 -8.39 5.91 1.21
C LEU A 30 -9.46 6.99 1.36
N ASP A 31 -9.36 7.75 2.45
CA ASP A 31 -10.21 8.94 2.63
C ASP A 31 -9.84 10.07 1.66
N SER A 32 -10.57 11.19 1.73
CA SER A 32 -10.33 12.37 0.88
C SER A 32 -8.94 13.00 1.03
N HIS A 33 -8.18 12.62 2.05
CA HIS A 33 -6.82 13.07 2.33
C HIS A 33 -5.77 12.00 1.98
N GLY A 34 -6.17 10.88 1.36
CA GLY A 34 -5.27 9.79 1.03
C GLY A 34 -4.84 8.95 2.24
N GLN A 35 -5.63 8.95 3.31
CA GLN A 35 -5.32 8.24 4.55
C GLN A 35 -6.20 7.01 4.73
N TYR A 36 -5.60 5.94 5.25
CA TYR A 36 -6.30 4.75 5.73
C TYR A 36 -6.33 4.70 7.26
N SER A 37 -7.51 4.40 7.82
CA SER A 37 -7.72 4.18 9.26
C SER A 37 -7.53 2.71 9.61
N LEU A 38 -6.60 2.41 10.53
CA LEU A 38 -6.35 1.04 10.95
C LEU A 38 -7.55 0.51 11.76
N PRO A 39 -8.15 -0.63 11.38
CA PRO A 39 -9.38 -1.12 12.01
C PRO A 39 -9.16 -1.73 13.40
N ALA A 40 -7.92 -2.09 13.74
CA ALA A 40 -7.58 -2.70 15.02
C ALA A 40 -6.13 -2.39 15.45
N SER A 41 -5.80 -2.70 16.70
CA SER A 41 -4.42 -2.67 17.17
C SER A 41 -3.69 -3.96 16.83
N GLY A 42 -2.41 -3.87 16.48
CA GLY A 42 -1.55 -5.03 16.29
C GLY A 42 -0.49 -4.82 15.22
N LYS A 43 0.10 -5.93 14.76
CA LYS A 43 1.16 -5.92 13.75
C LYS A 43 0.55 -5.89 12.36
N TYR A 44 0.92 -4.88 11.58
CA TYR A 44 0.56 -4.76 10.18
C TYR A 44 1.76 -5.09 9.28
N GLU A 45 1.47 -5.55 8.06
CA GLU A 45 2.45 -5.81 7.01
C GLU A 45 2.11 -4.97 5.78
N LEU A 46 3.08 -4.19 5.31
CA LEU A 46 2.99 -3.42 4.08
C LEU A 46 3.78 -4.13 2.99
N ARG A 47 3.13 -4.48 1.88
CA ARG A 47 3.77 -5.09 0.71
C ARG A 47 3.85 -4.08 -0.43
N VAL A 48 5.07 -3.86 -0.91
CA VAL A 48 5.34 -3.11 -2.14
C VAL A 48 5.56 -4.12 -3.26
N LEU A 49 4.68 -4.09 -4.25
CA LEU A 49 4.59 -5.07 -5.31
C LEU A 49 4.82 -4.44 -6.68
N GLN A 50 5.13 -5.30 -7.64
CA GLN A 50 5.17 -4.98 -9.06
C GLN A 50 4.34 -5.99 -9.83
N THR A 51 3.75 -5.56 -10.95
CA THR A 51 2.96 -6.45 -11.80
C THR A 51 3.80 -7.61 -12.34
N ARG A 52 3.17 -8.76 -12.54
CA ARG A 52 3.83 -9.94 -13.14
C ARG A 52 4.48 -9.63 -14.49
N ASN A 53 3.86 -8.76 -15.29
CA ASN A 53 4.38 -8.35 -16.60
C ASN A 53 5.69 -7.55 -16.47
N ASP A 54 5.75 -6.61 -15.51
CA ASP A 54 6.95 -5.83 -15.27
C ASP A 54 8.07 -6.69 -14.68
N ALA A 55 7.74 -7.56 -13.73
CA ALA A 55 8.68 -8.53 -13.16
C ALA A 55 9.29 -9.46 -14.22
N ARG A 56 8.46 -10.01 -15.13
CA ARG A 56 8.92 -10.86 -16.25
C ARG A 56 9.87 -10.15 -17.20
N LYS A 57 9.76 -8.83 -17.30
CA LYS A 57 10.60 -7.99 -18.16
C LYS A 57 11.83 -7.43 -17.42
N ASN A 58 12.08 -7.87 -16.19
CA ASN A 58 13.13 -7.33 -15.31
C ASN A 58 13.11 -5.80 -15.21
N LYS A 59 11.92 -5.21 -15.25
CA LYS A 59 11.80 -3.75 -15.08
C LYS A 59 12.00 -3.40 -13.62
N THR A 60 12.93 -2.50 -13.34
CA THR A 60 13.08 -1.92 -12.01
C THR A 60 12.11 -0.77 -11.84
N LYS A 61 11.24 -0.85 -10.82
CA LYS A 61 10.45 0.29 -10.35
C LYS A 61 11.16 0.94 -9.17
N LYS A 62 11.48 2.22 -9.29
CA LYS A 62 11.93 3.01 -8.15
C LYS A 62 10.71 3.36 -7.31
N TYR A 63 10.82 3.22 -5.99
CA TYR A 63 9.75 3.54 -5.07
C TYR A 63 10.35 4.16 -3.81
N ASN A 64 9.60 5.04 -3.18
CA ASN A 64 9.85 5.54 -1.84
C ASN A 64 8.61 5.23 -1.01
N VAL A 65 8.81 4.86 0.25
CA VAL A 65 7.71 4.59 1.18
C VAL A 65 7.91 5.46 2.40
N ASP A 66 7.08 6.48 2.53
CA ASP A 66 6.95 7.28 3.73
C ASP A 66 5.75 6.75 4.52
N ILE A 67 5.90 6.51 5.83
CA ILE A 67 4.84 5.99 6.68
C ILE A 67 4.65 6.93 7.87
N GLN A 68 3.41 7.39 8.05
CA GLN A 68 3.01 8.15 9.24
C GLN A 68 1.79 7.49 9.90
N ILE A 69 1.92 7.21 11.19
CA ILE A 69 0.84 6.74 12.07
C ILE A 69 0.57 7.88 13.07
N LYS A 70 -0.70 8.23 13.26
CA LYS A 70 -1.16 9.28 14.18
C LYS A 70 -2.10 8.67 15.21
#